data_AF-A0A7U2QWF4-F1
#
_entry.id   AF-A0A7U2QWF4-F1
#
_cell.length_a   1.000
_cell.length_b   1.000
_cell.length_c   1.000
_cell.angle_alpha   90.00
_cell.angle_beta   90.00
_cell.angle_gamma   90.00
#
_symmetry.space_group_name_H-M   'P 1'
#
loop_
_entity.id
_entity.type
_entity.pdbx_description
1 polymer ?
#
loop_
_entity_poly.entity_id
_entity_poly.type
_entity_poly.pdbx_seq_one_letter_code
_entity_poly.pdbx_strand_id
1 'polypeptide(L)'
;MAGVVLFTLYLYTLTQYALAAETNCSRIFHSAVISNGKLYIDGGEMHTRWPNETITTKPIDDLETIDLTKSWVNSDTDLYTYIPKPLANNTAIYLDEGAAWSDGDNLFFYGGYVSGVNGPSVSPLGTWKYNIASNEWTHSGFSGAALVRLCQGGAVQSSSKAYYLGGSLNP
;
A
#
# COMPACT_ATOMS: atom_id res chain seq x y z
N MET A 1 -42.50 32.07 5.83
CA MET A 1 -41.59 31.72 6.95
C MET A 1 -41.24 30.23 7.02
N ALA A 2 -42.18 29.30 6.78
CA ALA A 2 -41.89 27.86 6.81
C ALA A 2 -40.81 27.38 5.82
N GLY A 3 -40.76 27.92 4.59
CA GLY A 3 -39.78 27.51 3.57
C GLY A 3 -38.32 27.87 3.88
N VAL A 4 -38.09 28.97 4.60
CA VAL A 4 -36.73 29.40 5.01
C VAL A 4 -36.21 28.52 6.14
N VAL A 5 -37.09 28.10 7.04
CA VAL A 5 -36.77 27.19 8.16
C VAL A 5 -36.44 25.79 7.64
N LEU A 6 -37.18 25.26 6.67
CA LEU A 6 -36.87 23.97 6.04
C LEU A 6 -35.53 24.00 5.27
N PHE A 7 -35.25 25.08 4.55
CA PHE A 7 -34.00 25.21 3.78
C PHE A 7 -32.77 25.35 4.70
N THR A 8 -32.90 26.08 5.81
CA THR A 8 -31.84 26.20 6.82
C THR A 8 -31.61 24.91 7.59
N LEU A 9 -32.67 24.16 7.94
CA LEU A 9 -32.55 22.81 8.53
C LEU A 9 -31.88 21.82 7.58
N TYR A 10 -32.19 21.86 6.29
CA TYR A 10 -31.58 21.00 5.27
C TYR A 10 -30.09 21.33 5.04
N LEU A 11 -29.73 22.62 5.01
CA LEU A 11 -28.34 23.05 4.97
C LEU A 11 -27.57 22.67 6.25
N TYR A 12 -28.22 22.75 7.41
CA TYR A 12 -27.64 22.39 8.70
C TYR A 12 -27.40 20.88 8.80
N THR A 13 -28.33 20.04 8.33
CA THR A 13 -28.11 18.60 8.28
C THR A 13 -27.01 18.21 7.29
N LEU A 14 -26.99 18.79 6.08
CA LEU A 14 -25.91 18.57 5.11
C LEU A 14 -24.53 18.99 5.64
N THR A 15 -24.44 20.09 6.37
CA THR A 15 -23.19 20.54 6.99
C THR A 15 -22.75 19.64 8.16
N GLN A 16 -23.70 19.07 8.93
CA GLN A 16 -23.35 18.06 9.94
C GLN A 16 -22.89 16.73 9.33
N TYR A 17 -23.48 16.30 8.20
CA TYR A 17 -22.97 15.14 7.46
C TYR A 17 -21.57 15.38 6.86
N ALA A 18 -21.28 16.61 6.41
CA ALA A 18 -19.96 16.97 5.90
C ALA A 18 -18.88 17.04 7.01
N LEU A 19 -19.26 17.29 8.26
CA LEU A 19 -18.36 17.27 9.42
C LEU A 19 -18.15 15.87 10.01
N ALA A 20 -18.98 14.90 9.62
CA ALA A 20 -18.87 13.49 9.97
C ALA A 20 -18.18 12.70 8.84
N ALA A 21 -17.14 13.26 8.24
CA ALA A 21 -16.35 12.56 7.23
C ALA A 21 -15.35 11.61 7.91
N GLU A 22 -15.21 10.41 7.37
CA GLU A 22 -14.13 9.50 7.74
C GLU A 22 -12.77 10.18 7.48
N THR A 23 -11.80 9.97 8.37
CA THR A 23 -10.46 10.52 8.20
C THR A 23 -9.44 9.39 8.24
N ASN A 24 -8.67 9.22 7.18
CA ASN A 24 -7.50 8.35 7.18
C ASN A 24 -6.41 8.99 8.05
N CYS A 25 -5.99 8.28 9.09
CA CYS A 25 -5.11 8.83 10.13
C CYS A 25 -3.66 8.39 9.98
N SER A 26 -3.43 7.10 9.71
CA SER A 26 -2.08 6.57 9.60
C SER A 26 -2.05 5.33 8.71
N ARG A 27 -0.98 5.19 7.92
CA ARG A 27 -0.60 3.93 7.28
C ARG A 27 0.64 3.38 7.96
N ILE A 28 0.59 2.15 8.45
CA ILE A 28 1.70 1.46 9.12
C ILE A 28 2.16 0.24 8.32
N PHE A 29 3.37 -0.25 8.57
CA PHE A 29 3.93 -1.48 7.99
C PHE A 29 4.09 -1.52 6.46
N HIS A 30 3.97 -0.38 5.78
CA HIS A 30 4.20 -0.30 4.34
C HIS A 30 5.70 -0.36 4.00
N SER A 31 5.99 -0.73 2.75
CA SER A 31 7.32 -0.58 2.16
C SER A 31 7.27 0.46 1.04
N ALA A 32 8.41 1.08 0.75
CA ALA A 32 8.48 2.10 -0.29
C ALA A 32 9.77 2.00 -1.11
N VAL A 33 9.67 2.28 -2.40
CA VAL A 33 10.80 2.29 -3.33
C VAL A 33 10.63 3.40 -4.36
N ILE A 34 11.74 4.07 -4.71
CA ILE A 34 11.76 5.05 -5.80
C ILE A 34 12.29 4.39 -7.07
N SER A 35 11.58 4.58 -8.18
CA SER A 35 12.02 4.14 -9.51
C SER A 35 11.61 5.15 -10.57
N ASN A 36 12.54 5.55 -11.45
CA ASN A 36 12.29 6.43 -12.60
C ASN A 36 11.46 7.70 -12.29
N GLY A 37 11.80 8.39 -11.19
CA GLY A 37 11.10 9.61 -10.79
C GLY A 37 9.69 9.37 -10.22
N LYS A 38 9.36 8.14 -9.82
CA LYS A 38 8.13 7.81 -9.10
C LYS A 38 8.46 7.17 -7.76
N LEU A 39 7.70 7.53 -6.73
CA LEU A 39 7.63 6.79 -5.48
C LEU A 39 6.57 5.70 -5.64
N TYR A 40 6.86 4.50 -5.19
CA TYR A 40 5.93 3.39 -5.10
C TYR A 40 5.80 2.98 -3.63
N ILE A 41 4.58 2.79 -3.15
CA ILE A 41 4.29 2.45 -1.75
C ILE A 41 3.40 1.21 -1.71
N ASP A 42 3.96 0.12 -1.19
CA ASP A 42 3.30 -1.19 -1.17
C ASP A 42 2.87 -1.58 0.25
N GLY A 43 1.64 -2.09 0.33
CA GLY A 43 1.15 -2.82 1.50
C GLY A 43 0.97 -1.97 2.75
N GLY A 44 1.02 -2.60 3.91
CA GLY A 44 0.69 -1.94 5.17
C GLY A 44 -0.81 -1.87 5.44
N GLU A 45 -1.12 -1.32 6.60
CA GLU A 45 -2.49 -1.19 7.08
C GLU A 45 -2.88 0.29 7.24
N MET A 46 -4.05 0.64 6.70
CA MET A 46 -4.68 1.94 6.87
C MET A 46 -5.54 1.95 8.13
N HIS A 47 -5.31 2.94 8.99
CA HIS A 47 -6.20 3.29 10.08
C HIS A 47 -7.13 4.41 9.66
N THR A 48 -8.43 4.12 9.68
CA THR A 48 -9.50 5.08 9.42
C THR A 48 -10.24 5.37 10.71
N ARG A 49 -10.34 6.66 11.06
CA ARG A 49 -11.13 7.14 12.18
C ARG A 49 -12.51 7.55 11.69
N TRP A 50 -13.52 6.95 12.28
CA TRP A 50 -14.93 7.20 11.98
C TRP A 50 -15.49 8.34 12.82
N PRO A 51 -16.64 8.93 12.43
CA PRO A 51 -17.26 10.03 13.19
C PRO A 51 -17.68 9.67 14.62
N ASN A 52 -17.79 8.37 14.91
CA ASN A 52 -18.10 7.84 16.24
C ASN A 52 -16.83 7.56 17.08
N GLU A 53 -15.68 8.14 16.71
CA GLU A 53 -14.38 7.95 17.37
C GLU A 53 -13.80 6.53 17.29
N THR A 54 -14.45 5.60 16.58
CA THR A 54 -13.88 4.27 16.36
C THR A 54 -12.77 4.31 15.31
N ILE A 55 -11.74 3.49 15.51
CA ILE A 55 -10.66 3.29 14.54
C ILE A 55 -10.82 1.90 13.95
N THR A 56 -10.86 1.81 12.63
CA THR A 56 -10.80 0.53 11.91
C THR A 56 -9.49 0.42 11.16
N THR A 57 -8.99 -0.80 11.08
CA THR A 57 -7.79 -1.16 10.33
C THR A 57 -8.18 -1.92 9.07
N LYS A 58 -7.62 -1.53 7.92
CA LYS A 58 -7.78 -2.25 6.65
C LYS A 58 -6.44 -2.43 5.95
N PRO A 59 -6.13 -3.64 5.43
CA PRO A 59 -5.02 -3.84 4.52
C PRO A 59 -5.11 -2.92 3.30
N ILE A 60 -3.98 -2.38 2.86
CA ILE A 60 -3.88 -1.70 1.57
C ILE A 60 -3.88 -2.75 0.46
N ASP A 61 -4.85 -2.64 -0.45
CA ASP A 61 -5.13 -3.64 -1.48
C ASP A 61 -4.62 -3.28 -2.87
N ASP A 62 -3.96 -2.13 -3.01
CA ASP A 62 -3.32 -1.67 -4.23
C ASP A 62 -1.82 -1.35 -4.04
N LEU A 63 -1.14 -1.07 -5.14
CA LEU A 63 0.17 -0.43 -5.15
C LEU A 63 -0.04 1.06 -5.46
N GLU A 64 0.35 1.92 -4.54
CA GLU A 64 0.21 3.36 -4.73
C GLU A 64 1.48 3.94 -5.38
N THR A 65 1.32 4.95 -6.23
CA THR A 65 2.46 5.69 -6.77
C THR A 65 2.25 7.21 -6.82
N ILE A 66 3.33 7.95 -6.56
CA ILE A 66 3.41 9.41 -6.61
C ILE A 66 4.47 9.81 -7.65
N ASP A 67 4.15 10.76 -8.51
CA ASP A 67 5.10 11.32 -9.50
C ASP A 67 6.05 12.34 -8.85
N LEU A 68 7.32 11.99 -8.65
CA LEU A 68 8.33 12.84 -8.04
C LEU A 68 8.97 13.84 -9.01
N THR A 69 8.53 13.88 -10.28
CA THR A 69 9.01 14.88 -11.25
C THR A 69 8.33 16.24 -11.07
N LYS A 70 7.30 16.32 -10.23
CA LYS A 70 6.62 17.55 -9.83
C LYS A 70 6.49 17.65 -8.30
N SER A 71 6.25 18.88 -7.82
CA SER A 71 5.91 19.14 -6.42
C SER A 71 4.43 18.87 -6.16
N TRP A 72 4.11 18.55 -4.91
CA TRP A 72 2.77 18.21 -4.47
C TRP A 72 2.35 18.99 -3.24
N VAL A 73 1.05 19.19 -3.10
CA VAL A 73 0.41 19.54 -1.84
C VAL A 73 -0.60 18.45 -1.46
N ASN A 74 -0.85 18.29 -0.16
CA ASN A 74 -1.72 17.21 0.35
C ASN A 74 -3.19 17.33 -0.08
N SER A 75 -3.60 18.46 -0.66
CA SER A 75 -4.93 18.68 -1.23
C SER A 75 -5.05 18.28 -2.70
N ASP A 76 -3.96 17.89 -3.36
CA ASP A 76 -3.98 17.51 -4.77
C ASP A 76 -4.76 16.21 -4.96
N THR A 77 -5.83 16.27 -5.76
CA THR A 77 -6.73 15.12 -5.96
C THR A 77 -6.10 14.01 -6.78
N ASP A 78 -4.99 14.29 -7.48
CA ASP A 78 -4.19 13.35 -8.26
C ASP A 78 -2.87 12.95 -7.60
N LEU A 79 -2.67 13.24 -6.30
CA LEU A 79 -1.45 12.93 -5.56
C LEU A 79 -1.02 11.46 -5.69
N TYR A 80 -2.00 10.56 -5.60
CA TYR A 80 -1.80 9.12 -5.71
C TYR A 80 -2.42 8.59 -7.00
N THR A 81 -1.66 7.75 -7.70
CA THR A 81 -2.21 6.79 -8.66
C THR A 81 -2.26 5.42 -8.00
N TYR A 82 -3.41 4.76 -8.08
CA TYR A 82 -3.66 3.44 -7.49
C TYR A 82 -3.55 2.37 -8.57
N ILE A 83 -2.67 1.39 -8.36
CA ILE A 83 -2.41 0.29 -9.29
C ILE A 83 -3.02 -0.99 -8.71
N PRO A 84 -4.07 -1.56 -9.34
CA PRO A 84 -4.73 -2.76 -8.82
C PRO A 84 -3.79 -3.95 -8.69
N LYS A 85 -3.93 -4.70 -7.58
CA LYS A 85 -3.22 -5.95 -7.36
C LYS A 85 -4.10 -7.16 -7.74
N PRO A 86 -3.70 -7.99 -8.72
CA PRO A 86 -4.41 -9.21 -9.05
C PRO A 86 -4.11 -10.29 -8.00
N LEU A 87 -4.96 -10.41 -6.99
CA LEU A 87 -4.81 -11.44 -5.95
C LEU A 87 -5.04 -12.88 -6.44
N ALA A 88 -5.70 -13.05 -7.59
CA ALA A 88 -5.97 -14.37 -8.14
C ALA A 88 -4.66 -15.17 -8.25
N ASN A 89 -4.68 -16.40 -7.72
CA ASN A 89 -3.54 -17.32 -7.71
C ASN A 89 -2.26 -16.74 -7.06
N ASN A 90 -2.38 -15.80 -6.12
CA ASN A 90 -1.25 -15.14 -5.45
C ASN A 90 -0.31 -14.39 -6.42
N THR A 91 -0.84 -13.91 -7.55
CA THR A 91 -0.07 -13.14 -8.56
C THR A 91 0.44 -11.81 -7.98
N ALA A 92 -0.29 -11.25 -7.03
CA ALA A 92 0.10 -10.19 -6.12
C ALA A 92 -0.36 -10.54 -4.69
N ILE A 93 -0.01 -9.70 -3.71
CA ILE A 93 -0.32 -9.94 -2.30
C ILE A 93 -0.41 -8.62 -1.50
N TYR A 94 -1.15 -8.67 -0.39
CA TYR A 94 -1.17 -7.61 0.63
C TYR A 94 -0.07 -7.90 1.65
N LEU A 95 0.98 -7.07 1.66
CA LEU A 95 2.18 -7.28 2.48
C LEU A 95 2.26 -6.28 3.61
N ASP A 96 2.47 -6.77 4.82
CA ASP A 96 2.94 -5.94 5.93
C ASP A 96 4.40 -6.26 6.22
N GLU A 97 5.17 -5.22 6.52
CA GLU A 97 6.59 -5.31 6.87
C GLU A 97 7.43 -6.06 5.84
N GLY A 98 6.99 -5.99 4.58
CA GLY A 98 7.75 -6.44 3.42
C GLY A 98 8.85 -5.46 3.05
N ALA A 99 9.65 -5.85 2.08
CA ALA A 99 10.65 -4.99 1.47
C ALA A 99 10.43 -4.91 -0.04
N ALA A 100 10.64 -3.71 -0.58
CA ALA A 100 10.54 -3.42 -2.00
C ALA A 100 11.86 -2.88 -2.55
N TRP A 101 12.18 -3.24 -3.79
CA TRP A 101 13.31 -2.67 -4.55
C TRP A 101 12.97 -2.63 -6.03
N SER A 102 13.81 -1.98 -6.83
CA SER A 102 13.64 -1.75 -8.25
C SER A 102 14.94 -2.02 -9.01
N ASP A 103 14.83 -2.56 -10.22
CA ASP A 103 15.94 -2.61 -11.19
C ASP A 103 15.84 -1.51 -12.26
N GLY A 104 14.84 -0.63 -12.16
CA GLY A 104 14.51 0.41 -13.13
C GLY A 104 13.31 0.04 -14.01
N ASP A 105 13.17 -1.22 -14.40
CA ASP A 105 12.06 -1.67 -15.26
C ASP A 105 10.96 -2.38 -14.45
N ASN A 106 11.35 -3.00 -13.34
CA ASN A 106 10.52 -3.81 -12.48
C ASN A 106 10.67 -3.39 -11.02
N LEU A 107 9.59 -3.53 -10.28
CA LEU A 107 9.58 -3.53 -8.82
C LEU A 107 9.52 -4.96 -8.33
N PHE A 108 10.21 -5.24 -7.24
CA PHE A 108 10.26 -6.55 -6.60
C PHE A 108 9.82 -6.41 -5.16
N PHE A 109 9.09 -7.42 -4.67
CA PHE A 109 8.56 -7.46 -3.31
C PHE A 109 8.88 -8.80 -2.66
N TYR A 110 9.35 -8.76 -1.41
CA TYR A 110 9.75 -9.94 -0.65
C TYR A 110 9.67 -9.71 0.87
N GLY A 111 9.70 -10.80 1.65
CA GLY A 111 9.61 -10.75 3.10
C GLY A 111 8.21 -10.39 3.57
N GLY A 112 8.08 -9.91 4.79
CA GLY A 112 6.83 -9.51 5.41
C GLY A 112 5.89 -10.68 5.73
N TYR A 113 4.75 -10.34 6.32
CA TYR A 113 3.61 -11.23 6.51
C TYR A 113 2.40 -10.73 5.73
N VAL A 114 1.32 -11.51 5.73
CA VAL A 114 0.11 -11.12 5.00
C VAL A 114 -0.69 -10.13 5.83
N SER A 115 -1.00 -9.00 5.24
CA SER A 115 -1.80 -7.97 5.90
C SER A 115 -3.23 -8.47 6.15
N GLY A 116 -3.69 -8.38 7.39
CA GLY A 116 -4.98 -8.90 7.86
C GLY A 116 -5.08 -10.43 8.02
N VAL A 117 -6.05 -10.88 8.83
CA VAL A 117 -6.21 -12.29 9.29
C VAL A 117 -6.73 -13.26 8.21
N ASN A 118 -6.99 -12.79 6.97
CA ASN A 118 -7.67 -13.57 5.92
C ASN A 118 -6.90 -13.70 4.60
N GLY A 119 -5.68 -13.19 4.52
CA GLY A 119 -4.93 -13.35 3.27
C GLY A 119 -4.47 -14.79 3.04
N PRO A 120 -4.28 -15.20 1.78
CA PRO A 120 -3.98 -16.59 1.44
C PRO A 120 -2.68 -17.04 2.10
N SER A 121 -2.62 -18.32 2.51
CA SER A 121 -1.37 -18.93 2.99
C SER A 121 -0.31 -18.74 1.92
N VAL A 122 0.76 -18.02 2.27
CA VAL A 122 1.80 -17.71 1.30
C VAL A 122 2.90 -18.73 1.41
N SER A 123 3.42 -19.13 0.25
CA SER A 123 4.64 -19.92 0.22
C SER A 123 5.72 -19.19 1.03
N PRO A 124 6.46 -19.90 1.91
CA PRO A 124 7.62 -19.35 2.61
C PRO A 124 8.66 -18.71 1.66
N LEU A 125 8.59 -19.04 0.37
CA LEU A 125 9.47 -18.59 -0.70
C LEU A 125 8.77 -17.71 -1.74
N GLY A 126 7.57 -17.23 -1.45
CA GLY A 126 6.83 -16.34 -2.35
C GLY A 126 7.63 -15.09 -2.66
N THR A 127 7.72 -14.74 -3.94
CA THR A 127 8.33 -13.51 -4.42
C THR A 127 7.38 -12.87 -5.41
N TRP A 128 7.33 -11.54 -5.45
CA TRP A 128 6.47 -10.84 -6.41
C TRP A 128 7.28 -9.85 -7.20
N LYS A 129 6.86 -9.65 -8.44
CA LYS A 129 7.41 -8.63 -9.32
C LYS A 129 6.29 -7.94 -10.07
N TYR A 130 6.42 -6.63 -10.18
CA TYR A 130 5.57 -5.76 -10.97
C TYR A 130 6.40 -5.13 -12.08
N ASN A 131 6.02 -5.33 -13.35
CA ASN A 131 6.64 -4.65 -14.48
C ASN A 131 6.01 -3.27 -14.68
N ILE A 132 6.83 -2.22 -14.66
CA ILE A 132 6.34 -0.83 -14.69
C ILE A 132 5.73 -0.49 -16.06
N ALA A 133 6.31 -0.99 -17.15
CA ALA A 133 5.91 -0.63 -18.50
C ALA A 133 4.65 -1.39 -18.96
N SER A 134 4.56 -2.69 -18.66
CA SER A 134 3.42 -3.52 -19.04
C SER A 134 2.27 -3.51 -18.03
N ASN A 135 2.47 -2.97 -16.82
CA ASN A 135 1.49 -2.99 -15.73
C ASN A 135 1.08 -4.43 -15.36
N GLU A 136 2.07 -5.33 -15.29
CA GLU A 136 1.85 -6.76 -15.05
C GLU A 136 2.50 -7.23 -13.74
N TRP A 137 1.75 -8.02 -12.98
CA TRP A 137 2.21 -8.69 -11.76
C TRP A 137 2.59 -10.14 -12.03
N THR A 138 3.60 -10.65 -11.32
CA THR A 138 4.07 -12.03 -11.40
C THR A 138 4.48 -12.57 -10.03
N HIS A 139 4.12 -13.83 -9.73
CA HIS A 139 4.42 -14.50 -8.44
C HIS A 139 5.84 -15.15 -8.39
N SER A 140 6.72 -14.79 -9.33
CA SER A 140 8.08 -15.32 -9.47
C SER A 140 9.05 -14.19 -9.79
N GLY A 141 9.19 -13.28 -8.84
CA GLY A 141 10.00 -12.08 -9.03
C GLY A 141 11.49 -12.38 -9.19
N PHE A 142 12.01 -13.35 -8.44
CA PHE A 142 13.42 -13.76 -8.52
C PHE A 142 13.60 -15.20 -8.02
N SER A 143 14.75 -15.79 -8.34
CA SER A 143 15.14 -17.14 -7.94
C SER A 143 16.31 -17.10 -6.94
N GLY A 144 16.44 -18.11 -6.08
CA GLY A 144 17.51 -18.17 -5.09
C GLY A 144 17.34 -19.29 -4.07
N ALA A 145 18.29 -19.37 -3.13
CA ALA A 145 18.20 -20.30 -2.00
C ALA A 145 16.94 -19.99 -1.18
N ALA A 146 16.25 -21.05 -0.78
CA ALA A 146 15.00 -20.99 -0.04
C ALA A 146 15.20 -20.38 1.36
N LEU A 147 15.07 -19.05 1.47
CA LEU A 147 15.00 -18.37 2.76
C LEU A 147 13.55 -18.07 3.08
N VAL A 148 13.14 -18.41 4.31
CA VAL A 148 11.82 -18.06 4.83
C VAL A 148 11.67 -16.55 4.77
N ARG A 149 10.54 -16.07 4.26
CA ARG A 149 10.15 -14.66 4.32
C ARG A 149 10.17 -14.17 5.77
N LEU A 150 11.14 -13.31 6.08
CA LEU A 150 11.22 -12.62 7.37
C LEU A 150 10.39 -11.33 7.31
N CYS A 151 9.80 -10.92 8.42
CA CYS A 151 9.22 -9.57 8.57
C CYS A 151 10.29 -8.60 9.10
N GLN A 152 10.06 -7.30 8.94
CA GLN A 152 10.93 -6.22 9.46
C GLN A 152 12.35 -6.19 8.89
N GLY A 153 12.61 -6.93 7.81
CA GLY A 153 13.86 -6.84 7.08
C GLY A 153 13.89 -5.62 6.16
N GLY A 154 15.08 -5.09 5.94
CA GLY A 154 15.30 -3.99 5.01
C GLY A 154 15.80 -4.49 3.66
N ALA A 155 15.41 -3.80 2.59
CA ALA A 155 16.07 -3.95 1.29
C ALA A 155 16.92 -2.72 0.97
N VAL A 156 18.11 -2.96 0.42
CA VAL A 156 18.93 -1.93 -0.20
C VAL A 156 19.34 -2.41 -1.58
N GLN A 157 19.39 -1.48 -2.54
CA GLN A 157 19.75 -1.81 -3.92
C GLN A 157 20.97 -1.05 -4.41
N SER A 158 21.66 -1.68 -5.34
CA SER A 158 22.68 -1.12 -6.22
C SER A 158 22.19 -1.23 -7.67
N SER A 159 22.97 -0.72 -8.62
CA SER A 159 22.62 -0.77 -10.05
C SER A 159 22.50 -2.18 -10.64
N SER A 160 22.99 -3.22 -9.96
CA SER A 160 22.98 -4.60 -10.48
C SER A 160 22.48 -5.66 -9.50
N LYS A 161 22.25 -5.28 -8.23
CA LYS A 161 21.90 -6.22 -7.15
C LYS A 161 21.08 -5.53 -6.07
N ALA A 162 20.15 -6.27 -5.49
CA ALA A 162 19.50 -5.92 -4.24
C ALA A 162 19.95 -6.86 -3.13
N TYR A 163 19.96 -6.35 -1.91
CA TYR A 163 20.28 -7.07 -0.69
C TYR A 163 19.10 -6.95 0.26
N TYR A 164 18.63 -8.08 0.77
CA TYR A 164 17.67 -8.14 1.85
C TYR A 164 18.40 -8.51 3.14
N LEU A 165 18.28 -7.70 4.19
CA LEU A 165 19.08 -7.81 5.40
C LEU A 165 18.20 -7.72 6.65
N GLY A 166 18.53 -8.56 7.64
CA GLY A 166 17.86 -8.60 8.93
C GLY A 166 16.47 -9.25 8.85
N GLY A 167 15.59 -8.82 9.76
CA GLY A 167 14.26 -9.35 9.92
C GLY A 167 14.16 -10.49 10.92
N SER A 168 12.92 -10.87 11.24
CA SER A 168 12.60 -11.98 12.13
C SER A 168 11.56 -12.90 11.50
N LEU A 169 11.52 -14.16 11.94
CA LEU A 169 10.37 -15.00 11.64
C LEU A 169 9.17 -14.35 12.32
N ASN A 170 8.07 -14.19 11.59
CA ASN A 170 6.86 -13.60 12.13
C ASN A 170 6.51 -14.26 13.48
N PRO A 171 6.45 -13.50 14.59
CA PRO A 171 6.05 -14.05 15.89
C PRO A 171 4.61 -14.60 15.89
#